data_AF-A0A932HE66-F1
#
_entry.id   AF-A0A932HE66-F1
#
_cell.length_a   1.000
_cell.length_b   1.000
_cell.length_c   1.000
_cell.angle_alpha   90.00
_cell.angle_beta   90.00
_cell.angle_gamma   90.00
#
_symmetry.space_group_name_H-M   'P 1'
#
loop_
_entity.id
_entity.type
_entity.pdbx_description
1 polymer ?
#
loop_
_entity_poly.entity_id
_entity_poly.type
_entity_poly.pdbx_seq_one_letter_code
_entity_poly.pdbx_strand_id
1 'polypeptide(L)'
;MTRPPFAEFSSLAIRELTAWIGGNALWSERLSDVLQEHFLPVAEQAGLDPEEAWEVLGEFTGSVYGAALEDLCTRRYDDPPQSLVADFLRKRAFRLPPLAKSYLEALRDSAPGVYEAMAVRPGHGVMIRDLLIGGAPIDVIEVSGSRQIVQWDRLAARVVEHGGKRVFTGAVLPLRTDHSKALIDELRSMVHGLAEKAGVSAEAFRGEVTNVMREAAPRLGGLHIAQILASRHRPLPKLVNREGDPYEFVEARYALVSGKRRDVIARLDAESALQCTGARPAKWDWVGNASEHPRASPAEDGLTFESHPDGDTGRVVLASVTLSGSQLELSVNSRRRLESARAFIEPLLAGLIGEPEVAIKSVEDAMAENRDGPAPRRRSVPKRVEQEVTQRFLDRHYRTWLDEKIPALDGKSPREAVRDFEGREQLVALLKQLENLEARRAKDTGMGYDARWLWRELGIEHLRR
;
A
#
# COMPACT_ATOMS: atom_id res chain seq x y z
N MET A 1 -17.59 11.58 -17.87
CA MET A 1 -18.85 10.95 -17.41
C MET A 1 -19.41 11.77 -16.27
N THR A 2 -20.70 12.11 -16.35
CA THR A 2 -21.40 12.98 -15.41
C THR A 2 -21.56 12.29 -14.05
N ARG A 3 -21.32 13.04 -12.96
CA ARG A 3 -21.64 12.57 -11.61
C ARG A 3 -23.12 12.18 -11.55
N PRO A 4 -23.51 11.16 -10.75
CA PRO A 4 -24.91 10.85 -10.56
C PRO A 4 -25.67 12.13 -10.15
N PRO A 5 -26.87 12.40 -10.69
CA PRO A 5 -27.58 13.65 -10.43
C PRO A 5 -27.77 13.92 -8.92
N PHE A 6 -27.90 12.87 -8.10
CA PHE A 6 -28.04 12.99 -6.64
C PHE A 6 -26.77 13.46 -5.91
N ALA A 7 -25.58 13.35 -6.51
CA ALA A 7 -24.30 13.73 -5.89
C ALA A 7 -24.11 15.25 -5.80
N GLU A 8 -24.76 16.01 -6.70
CA GLU A 8 -24.80 17.48 -6.61
C GLU A 8 -25.61 17.93 -5.39
N PHE A 9 -26.67 17.18 -5.04
CA PHE A 9 -27.50 17.48 -3.87
C PHE A 9 -26.80 17.18 -2.55
N SER A 10 -26.02 16.10 -2.44
CA SER A 10 -25.23 15.83 -1.23
C SER A 10 -24.11 16.87 -1.07
N SER A 11 -23.46 17.26 -2.17
CA SER A 11 -22.45 18.33 -2.18
C SER A 11 -23.03 19.68 -1.74
N LEU A 12 -24.23 20.04 -2.25
CA LEU A 12 -24.97 21.23 -1.83
C LEU A 12 -25.32 21.16 -0.33
N ALA A 13 -25.83 20.03 0.13
CA ALA A 13 -26.22 19.84 1.52
C ALA A 13 -25.05 20.07 2.49
N ILE A 14 -23.90 19.43 2.22
CA ILE A 14 -22.70 19.60 3.02
C ILE A 14 -22.19 21.04 2.98
N ARG A 15 -22.18 21.69 1.81
CA ARG A 15 -21.75 23.08 1.67
C ARG A 15 -22.60 24.06 2.50
N GLU A 16 -23.93 23.93 2.44
CA GLU A 16 -24.81 24.81 3.23
C GLU A 16 -24.69 24.50 4.74
N LEU A 17 -24.47 23.24 5.11
CA LEU A 17 -24.25 22.84 6.50
C LEU A 17 -22.94 23.40 7.06
N THR A 18 -21.82 23.29 6.32
CA THR A 18 -20.53 23.83 6.77
C THR A 18 -20.54 25.36 6.83
N ALA A 19 -21.20 26.03 5.89
CA ALA A 19 -21.42 27.47 5.95
C ALA A 19 -22.25 27.88 7.19
N TRP A 20 -23.22 27.06 7.59
CA TRP A 20 -23.99 27.29 8.82
C TRP A 20 -23.14 27.10 10.07
N ILE A 21 -22.31 26.06 10.13
CA ILE A 21 -21.38 25.82 11.25
C ILE A 21 -20.44 27.02 11.41
N GLY A 22 -19.79 27.47 10.32
CA GLY A 22 -18.86 28.60 10.39
C GLY A 22 -19.51 29.93 10.79
N GLY A 23 -20.82 30.08 10.59
CA GLY A 23 -21.58 31.25 11.03
C GLY A 23 -22.24 31.11 12.40
N ASN A 24 -22.02 30.00 13.11
CA ASN A 24 -22.70 29.70 14.37
C ASN A 24 -21.68 29.26 15.43
N ALA A 25 -21.45 30.13 16.43
CA ALA A 25 -20.44 29.90 17.47
C ALA A 25 -20.58 28.54 18.18
N LEU A 26 -21.81 28.16 18.57
CA LEU A 26 -22.08 26.89 19.25
C LEU A 26 -21.67 25.68 18.39
N TRP A 27 -22.06 25.67 17.12
CA TRP A 27 -21.74 24.53 16.24
C TRP A 27 -20.27 24.53 15.82
N SER A 28 -19.65 25.70 15.70
CA SER A 28 -18.21 25.82 15.45
C SER A 28 -17.38 25.28 16.60
N GLU A 29 -17.74 25.63 17.85
CA GLU A 29 -17.09 25.11 19.06
C GLU A 29 -17.23 23.60 19.16
N ARG A 30 -18.46 23.08 19.04
CA ARG A 30 -18.71 21.63 19.05
C ARG A 30 -17.93 20.87 17.97
N LEU A 31 -17.78 21.44 16.78
CA LEU A 31 -16.98 20.80 15.73
C LEU A 31 -15.49 20.77 16.12
N SER A 32 -14.99 21.83 16.75
CA SER A 32 -13.62 21.85 17.29
C SER A 32 -13.44 20.75 18.35
N ASP A 33 -14.40 20.59 19.26
CA ASP A 33 -14.33 19.54 20.30
C ASP A 33 -14.31 18.14 19.68
N VAL A 34 -15.23 17.85 18.74
CA VAL A 34 -15.26 16.56 18.04
C VAL A 34 -13.95 16.32 17.28
N LEU A 35 -13.41 17.34 16.62
CA LEU A 35 -12.14 17.23 15.91
C LEU A 35 -10.99 16.88 16.87
N GLN A 36 -10.95 17.49 18.05
CA GLN A 36 -9.96 17.20 19.09
C GLN A 36 -10.09 15.78 19.64
N GLU A 37 -11.31 15.25 19.82
CA GLU A 37 -11.51 13.87 20.24
C GLU A 37 -10.94 12.83 19.25
N HIS A 38 -10.96 13.13 17.95
CA HIS A 38 -10.35 12.26 16.92
C HIS A 38 -8.82 12.39 16.91
N PHE A 39 -8.29 13.59 17.20
CA PHE A 39 -6.91 13.96 16.94
C PHE A 39 -5.97 13.89 18.16
N LEU A 40 -6.36 14.46 19.30
CA LEU A 40 -5.48 14.61 20.46
C LEU A 40 -4.95 13.29 21.02
N PRO A 41 -5.77 12.22 21.19
CA PRO A 41 -5.27 10.95 21.69
C PRO A 41 -4.16 10.36 20.81
N VAL A 42 -4.23 10.62 19.50
CA VAL A 42 -3.27 10.10 18.53
C VAL A 42 -1.98 10.92 18.52
N ALA A 43 -2.09 12.25 18.63
CA ALA A 43 -0.92 13.12 18.76
C ALA A 43 -0.15 12.78 20.04
N GLU A 44 -0.85 12.59 21.17
CA GLU A 44 -0.26 12.16 22.43
C GLU A 44 0.41 10.78 22.32
N GLN A 45 -0.27 9.80 21.70
CA GLN A 45 0.29 8.47 21.49
C GLN A 45 1.53 8.49 20.57
N ALA A 46 1.58 9.41 19.62
CA ALA A 46 2.74 9.62 18.76
C ALA A 46 3.89 10.39 19.45
N GLY A 47 3.67 10.92 20.66
CA GLY A 47 4.65 11.75 21.37
C GLY A 47 4.90 13.10 20.70
N LEU A 48 3.96 13.59 19.91
CA LEU A 48 4.06 14.86 19.17
C LEU A 48 3.24 15.94 19.86
N ASP A 49 3.72 17.18 19.78
CA ASP A 49 2.89 18.34 20.10
C ASP A 49 1.69 18.41 19.11
N PRO A 50 0.49 18.82 19.56
CA PRO A 50 -0.68 18.92 18.67
C PRO A 50 -0.46 19.80 17.43
N GLU A 51 0.29 20.90 17.51
CA GLU A 51 0.58 21.75 16.35
C GLU A 51 1.48 21.03 15.36
N GLU A 52 2.54 20.37 15.84
CA GLU A 52 3.46 19.57 15.02
C GLU A 52 2.73 18.41 14.34
N ALA A 53 1.92 17.65 15.09
CA ALA A 53 1.13 16.55 14.54
C ALA A 53 0.16 17.04 13.46
N TRP A 54 -0.40 18.25 13.60
CA TRP A 54 -1.30 18.85 12.62
C TRP A 54 -0.57 19.25 11.34
N GLU A 55 0.64 19.81 11.46
CA GLU A 55 1.50 20.11 10.31
C GLU A 55 1.87 18.83 9.54
N VAL A 56 2.21 17.75 10.23
CA VAL A 56 2.55 16.45 9.61
C VAL A 56 1.38 15.88 8.79
N LEU A 57 0.13 16.13 9.19
CA LEU A 57 -1.04 15.71 8.42
C LEU A 57 -1.11 16.38 7.04
N GLY A 58 -0.67 17.64 6.91
CA GLY A 58 -0.60 18.37 5.63
C GLY A 58 -1.87 18.26 4.78
N GLU A 59 -1.74 17.68 3.59
CA GLU A 59 -2.86 17.49 2.63
C GLU A 59 -3.99 16.57 3.16
N PHE A 60 -3.73 15.78 4.20
CA PHE A 60 -4.71 14.82 4.74
C PHE A 60 -5.65 15.42 5.79
N THR A 61 -5.42 16.66 6.22
CA THR A 61 -6.27 17.40 7.18
C THR A 61 -7.75 17.40 6.76
N GLY A 62 -8.04 17.48 5.45
CA GLY A 62 -9.41 17.42 4.93
C GLY A 62 -10.14 16.11 5.24
N SER A 63 -9.44 14.98 5.26
CA SER A 63 -10.04 13.67 5.61
C SER A 63 -10.36 13.56 7.10
N VAL A 64 -9.52 14.16 7.94
CA VAL A 64 -9.71 14.24 9.39
C VAL A 64 -10.91 15.14 9.73
N TYR A 65 -10.96 16.31 9.12
CA TYR A 65 -12.09 17.22 9.26
C TYR A 65 -13.40 16.58 8.77
N GLY A 66 -13.36 15.86 7.64
CA GLY A 66 -14.52 15.13 7.12
C GLY A 66 -15.04 14.08 8.11
N ALA A 67 -14.15 13.30 8.73
CA ALA A 67 -14.53 12.30 9.73
C ALA A 67 -15.19 12.94 10.97
N ALA A 68 -14.62 14.02 11.48
CA ALA A 68 -15.15 14.77 12.62
C ALA A 68 -16.49 15.45 12.30
N LEU A 69 -16.63 16.05 11.11
CA LEU A 69 -17.88 16.67 10.67
C LEU A 69 -19.02 15.65 10.61
N GLU A 70 -18.77 14.48 10.03
CA GLU A 70 -19.79 13.43 9.94
C GLU A 70 -20.12 12.82 11.30
N ASP A 71 -19.16 12.73 12.22
CA ASP A 71 -19.42 12.36 13.61
C ASP A 71 -20.35 13.38 14.27
N LEU A 72 -20.00 14.67 14.22
CA LEU A 72 -20.85 15.75 14.75
C LEU A 72 -22.28 15.72 14.18
N CYS A 73 -22.45 15.38 12.90
CA CYS A 73 -23.78 15.26 12.28
C CYS A 73 -24.67 14.20 12.94
N THR A 74 -24.07 13.17 13.55
CA THR A 74 -24.78 12.07 14.20
C THR A 74 -25.02 12.28 15.70
N ARG A 75 -24.26 13.18 16.33
CA ARG A 75 -24.35 13.45 17.78
C ARG A 75 -25.67 14.11 18.17
N ARG A 76 -26.15 13.76 19.36
CA ARG A 76 -27.28 14.38 20.04
C ARG A 76 -26.75 14.99 21.32
N TYR A 77 -27.06 16.27 21.54
CA TYR A 77 -26.69 16.99 22.75
C TYR A 77 -27.95 17.20 23.57
N ASP A 78 -27.82 17.21 24.90
CA ASP A 78 -28.93 17.42 25.82
C ASP A 78 -29.12 18.89 26.21
N ASP A 79 -28.09 19.72 26.05
CA ASP A 79 -28.14 21.16 26.34
C ASP A 79 -27.56 22.01 25.19
N PRO A 80 -28.39 22.72 24.40
CA PRO A 80 -29.83 22.46 24.27
C PRO A 80 -30.08 21.09 23.63
N PRO A 81 -31.25 20.45 23.90
CA PRO A 81 -31.57 19.11 23.40
C PRO A 81 -31.74 19.12 21.88
N GLN A 82 -30.66 18.86 21.13
CA GLN A 82 -30.62 19.05 19.69
C GLN A 82 -29.45 18.32 19.00
N SER A 83 -29.63 17.98 17.72
CA SER A 83 -28.53 17.62 16.81
C SER A 83 -28.24 18.74 15.82
N LEU A 84 -27.01 18.80 15.32
CA LEU A 84 -26.59 19.79 14.32
C LEU A 84 -27.55 19.80 13.12
N VAL A 85 -27.83 18.61 12.57
CA VAL A 85 -28.69 18.47 11.40
C VAL A 85 -30.12 18.93 11.69
N ALA A 86 -30.68 18.56 12.85
CA ALA A 86 -32.03 18.99 13.20
C ALA A 86 -32.13 20.52 13.38
N ASP A 87 -31.13 21.17 13.98
CA ASP A 87 -31.10 22.63 14.08
C ASP A 87 -30.98 23.31 12.73
N PHE A 88 -30.06 22.82 11.90
CA PHE A 88 -29.85 23.33 10.57
C PHE A 88 -31.13 23.21 9.73
N LEU A 89 -31.74 22.03 9.67
CA LEU A 89 -32.97 21.84 8.89
C LEU A 89 -34.12 22.72 9.41
N ARG A 90 -34.29 22.85 10.73
CA ARG A 90 -35.32 23.73 11.30
C ARG A 90 -35.16 25.18 10.85
N LYS A 91 -33.92 25.69 10.79
CA LYS A 91 -33.64 27.12 10.51
C LYS A 91 -33.37 27.43 9.03
N ARG A 92 -32.88 26.46 8.26
CA ARG A 92 -32.30 26.66 6.92
C ARG A 92 -32.79 25.65 5.87
N ALA A 93 -33.76 24.77 6.16
CA ALA A 93 -34.27 23.82 5.18
C ALA A 93 -34.81 24.47 3.89
N PHE A 94 -35.25 25.73 3.91
CA PHE A 94 -35.70 26.44 2.71
C PHE A 94 -34.59 26.63 1.65
N ARG A 95 -33.31 26.54 2.04
CA ARG A 95 -32.16 26.58 1.12
C ARG A 95 -31.89 25.26 0.42
N LEU A 96 -32.53 24.18 0.86
CA LEU A 96 -32.28 22.84 0.37
C LEU A 96 -33.47 22.28 -0.42
N PRO A 97 -33.23 21.68 -1.59
CA PRO A 97 -34.23 20.84 -2.25
C PRO A 97 -34.45 19.53 -1.45
N PRO A 98 -35.55 18.79 -1.68
CA PRO A 98 -35.91 17.59 -0.91
C PRO A 98 -34.80 16.53 -0.83
N LEU A 99 -34.13 16.22 -1.94
CA LEU A 99 -33.03 15.24 -1.96
C LEU A 99 -31.84 15.67 -1.10
N ALA A 100 -31.53 16.97 -1.02
CA ALA A 100 -30.46 17.45 -0.15
C ALA A 100 -30.84 17.34 1.33
N LYS A 101 -32.12 17.51 1.68
CA LYS A 101 -32.63 17.31 3.05
C LYS A 101 -32.55 15.83 3.45
N SER A 102 -33.04 14.94 2.58
CA SER A 102 -33.02 13.50 2.86
C SER A 102 -31.61 12.97 3.04
N TYR A 103 -30.62 13.52 2.33
CA TYR A 103 -29.21 13.18 2.54
C TYR A 103 -28.73 13.56 3.95
N LEU A 104 -29.07 14.75 4.45
CA LEU A 104 -28.67 15.15 5.81
C LEU A 104 -29.38 14.33 6.89
N GLU A 105 -30.65 13.99 6.69
CA GLU A 105 -31.40 13.11 7.60
C GLU A 105 -30.78 11.71 7.64
N ALA A 106 -30.46 11.14 6.46
CA ALA A 106 -29.79 9.86 6.37
C ALA A 106 -28.40 9.90 7.03
N LEU A 107 -27.64 10.99 6.84
CA LEU A 107 -26.35 11.20 7.52
C LEU A 107 -26.53 11.27 9.04
N ARG A 108 -27.49 12.06 9.56
CA ARG A 108 -27.80 12.18 10.99
C ARG A 108 -28.10 10.84 11.66
N ASP A 109 -28.78 9.96 10.95
CA ASP A 109 -29.25 8.67 11.48
C ASP A 109 -28.26 7.52 11.20
N SER A 110 -27.13 7.80 10.56
CA SER A 110 -26.09 6.81 10.24
C SER A 110 -25.06 6.59 11.36
N ALA A 111 -24.14 5.64 11.14
CA ALA A 111 -22.93 5.39 11.92
C ALA A 111 -21.82 4.85 10.98
N PRO A 112 -20.52 5.01 11.31
CA PRO A 112 -19.46 4.41 10.51
C PRO A 112 -19.51 2.88 10.61
N GLY A 113 -19.22 2.20 9.52
CA GLY A 113 -18.95 0.77 9.50
C GLY A 113 -17.52 0.51 9.05
N VAL A 114 -17.06 -0.72 9.24
CA VAL A 114 -15.77 -1.19 8.73
C VAL A 114 -16.04 -2.21 7.63
N TYR A 115 -15.41 -2.00 6.48
CA TYR A 115 -15.70 -2.76 5.27
C TYR A 115 -14.43 -3.24 4.57
N GLU A 116 -14.55 -4.31 3.82
CA GLU A 116 -13.55 -4.78 2.85
C GLU A 116 -14.09 -4.62 1.42
N ALA A 117 -13.28 -4.01 0.53
CA ALA A 117 -13.62 -3.81 -0.86
C ALA A 117 -13.47 -5.12 -1.65
N MET A 118 -14.58 -5.79 -1.94
CA MET A 118 -14.59 -7.05 -2.68
C MET A 118 -14.34 -6.88 -4.18
N ALA A 119 -14.87 -5.81 -4.77
CA ALA A 119 -14.69 -5.47 -6.17
C ALA A 119 -14.86 -3.96 -6.37
N VAL A 120 -14.11 -3.39 -7.33
CA VAL A 120 -14.10 -1.95 -7.59
C VAL A 120 -14.43 -1.69 -9.05
N ARG A 121 -15.35 -0.76 -9.32
CA ARG A 121 -15.59 -0.18 -10.64
C ARG A 121 -15.11 1.28 -10.59
N PRO A 122 -13.89 1.59 -11.07
CA PRO A 122 -13.33 2.93 -10.98
C PRO A 122 -14.25 4.00 -11.57
N GLY A 123 -14.49 5.06 -10.79
CA GLY A 123 -15.39 6.15 -11.20
C GLY A 123 -16.88 5.86 -11.02
N HIS A 124 -17.27 4.71 -10.47
CA HIS A 124 -18.67 4.29 -10.35
C HIS A 124 -19.04 3.82 -8.95
N GLY A 125 -18.30 2.86 -8.38
CA GLY A 125 -18.65 2.32 -7.08
C GLY A 125 -17.82 1.12 -6.66
N VAL A 126 -18.15 0.61 -5.49
CA VAL A 126 -17.43 -0.46 -4.81
C VAL A 126 -18.45 -1.46 -4.27
N MET A 127 -18.18 -2.74 -4.48
CA MET A 127 -18.88 -3.81 -3.76
C MET A 127 -18.10 -4.09 -2.49
N ILE A 128 -18.76 -3.99 -1.34
CA ILE A 128 -18.12 -4.11 -0.03
C ILE A 128 -18.73 -5.23 0.81
N ARG A 129 -17.93 -5.80 1.71
CA ARG A 129 -18.41 -6.66 2.79
C ARG A 129 -18.23 -5.96 4.14
N ASP A 130 -19.24 -6.04 4.99
CA ASP A 130 -19.19 -5.61 6.38
C ASP A 130 -18.28 -6.55 7.19
N LEU A 131 -17.22 -6.00 7.79
CA LEU A 131 -16.24 -6.75 8.58
C LEU A 131 -16.63 -6.86 10.05
N LEU A 132 -17.68 -6.21 10.53
CA LEU A 132 -18.09 -6.27 11.94
C LEU A 132 -19.28 -7.18 12.14
N ILE A 133 -20.26 -7.11 11.24
CA ILE A 133 -21.51 -7.86 11.30
C ILE A 133 -21.49 -9.05 10.34
N GLY A 134 -20.79 -8.91 9.20
CA GLY A 134 -20.89 -9.85 8.09
C GLY A 134 -22.16 -9.63 7.25
N GLY A 135 -22.66 -10.72 6.66
CA GLY A 135 -23.82 -10.72 5.77
C GLY A 135 -23.47 -10.60 4.28
N ALA A 136 -24.50 -10.36 3.46
CA ALA A 136 -24.35 -10.27 2.02
C ALA A 136 -23.55 -9.01 1.59
N PRO A 137 -22.78 -9.09 0.50
CA PRO A 137 -22.09 -7.92 -0.04
C PRO A 137 -23.04 -6.77 -0.39
N ILE A 138 -22.56 -5.54 -0.24
CA ILE A 138 -23.31 -4.32 -0.46
C ILE A 138 -22.71 -3.59 -1.68
N ASP A 139 -23.51 -3.36 -2.72
CA ASP A 139 -23.13 -2.44 -3.79
C ASP A 139 -23.31 -1.00 -3.31
N VAL A 140 -22.22 -0.22 -3.34
CA VAL A 140 -22.21 1.18 -2.94
C VAL A 140 -21.72 2.04 -4.10
N ILE A 141 -22.44 3.12 -4.37
CA ILE A 141 -22.02 4.13 -5.34
C ILE A 141 -20.97 5.02 -4.69
N GLU A 142 -19.81 5.10 -5.32
CA GLU A 142 -18.71 5.97 -4.93
C GLU A 142 -17.91 6.34 -6.18
N VAL A 143 -17.82 7.63 -6.49
CA VAL A 143 -17.27 8.09 -7.77
C VAL A 143 -15.79 8.47 -7.65
N SER A 144 -15.42 9.17 -6.59
CA SER A 144 -14.05 9.67 -6.43
C SER A 144 -13.18 8.62 -5.75
N GLY A 145 -13.67 8.10 -4.62
CA GLY A 145 -13.00 7.09 -3.82
C GLY A 145 -12.75 5.79 -4.60
N SER A 146 -13.67 5.36 -5.47
CA SER A 146 -13.49 4.13 -6.27
C SER A 146 -12.36 4.23 -7.30
N ARG A 147 -11.86 5.43 -7.61
CA ARG A 147 -10.64 5.59 -8.42
C ARG A 147 -9.38 5.33 -7.60
N GLN A 148 -9.48 5.43 -6.28
CA GLN A 148 -8.36 5.25 -5.37
C GLN A 148 -8.33 3.86 -4.72
N ILE A 149 -9.50 3.36 -4.33
CA ILE A 149 -9.71 2.05 -3.70
C ILE A 149 -9.31 0.94 -4.68
N VAL A 150 -8.63 -0.08 -4.18
CA VAL A 150 -8.36 -1.32 -4.91
C VAL A 150 -9.00 -2.52 -4.22
N GLN A 151 -9.00 -3.67 -4.89
CA GLN A 151 -9.56 -4.90 -4.33
C GLN A 151 -8.85 -5.26 -3.01
N TRP A 152 -9.64 -5.70 -2.03
CA TRP A 152 -9.26 -6.07 -0.67
C TRP A 152 -8.80 -4.92 0.24
N ASP A 153 -8.95 -3.66 -0.20
CA ASP A 153 -8.80 -2.54 0.71
C ASP A 153 -9.81 -2.62 1.84
N ARG A 154 -9.34 -2.45 3.07
CA ARG A 154 -10.20 -2.23 4.23
C ARG A 154 -10.40 -0.75 4.42
N LEU A 155 -11.61 -0.35 4.78
CA LEU A 155 -11.97 1.05 4.95
C LEU A 155 -13.02 1.22 6.04
N ALA A 156 -12.97 2.35 6.74
CA ALA A 156 -14.07 2.85 7.54
C ALA A 156 -14.83 3.90 6.74
N ALA A 157 -16.14 3.77 6.65
CA ALA A 157 -17.01 4.71 5.94
C ALA A 157 -18.44 4.64 6.47
N ARG A 158 -19.29 5.61 6.17
CA ARG A 158 -20.74 5.50 6.38
C ARG A 158 -21.42 5.14 5.07
N VAL A 159 -22.36 4.20 5.14
CA VAL A 159 -23.22 3.84 4.01
C VAL A 159 -24.61 4.37 4.31
N VAL A 160 -25.15 5.21 3.43
CA VAL A 160 -26.48 5.79 3.57
C VAL A 160 -27.33 5.53 2.33
N GLU A 161 -28.64 5.51 2.50
CA GLU A 161 -29.58 5.52 1.37
C GLU A 161 -29.84 6.97 0.92
N HIS A 162 -29.57 7.25 -0.35
CA HIS A 162 -29.78 8.56 -0.96
C HIS A 162 -30.29 8.39 -2.39
N GLY A 163 -31.48 8.92 -2.68
CA GLY A 163 -32.13 8.77 -3.99
C GLY A 163 -32.40 7.30 -4.37
N GLY A 164 -32.71 6.44 -3.39
CA GLY A 164 -32.97 5.01 -3.60
C GLY A 164 -31.72 4.20 -3.95
N LYS A 165 -30.53 4.74 -3.68
CA LYS A 165 -29.24 4.07 -3.87
C LYS A 165 -28.43 4.12 -2.59
N ARG A 166 -27.57 3.13 -2.39
CA ARG A 166 -26.57 3.14 -1.31
C ARG A 166 -25.34 3.89 -1.79
N VAL A 167 -24.90 4.86 -1.00
CA VAL A 167 -23.75 5.71 -1.30
C VAL A 167 -22.82 5.74 -0.09
N PHE A 168 -21.53 5.93 -0.32
CA PHE A 168 -20.68 6.41 0.76
C PHE A 168 -20.99 7.89 1.03
N THR A 169 -20.82 8.29 2.28
CA THR A 169 -20.74 9.70 2.66
C THR A 169 -19.34 10.25 2.29
N GLY A 170 -19.02 11.48 2.69
CA GLY A 170 -17.79 12.15 2.30
C GLY A 170 -16.52 11.51 2.89
N ALA A 171 -16.57 10.99 4.12
CA ALA A 171 -15.42 10.40 4.79
C ALA A 171 -15.31 8.89 4.48
N VAL A 172 -14.34 8.55 3.63
CA VAL A 172 -13.90 7.17 3.38
C VAL A 172 -12.45 7.06 3.84
N LEU A 173 -12.24 6.39 4.97
CA LEU A 173 -10.95 6.30 5.67
C LEU A 173 -10.29 4.95 5.35
N PRO A 174 -9.17 4.90 4.60
CA PRO A 174 -8.45 3.66 4.35
C PRO A 174 -7.86 3.09 5.65
N LEU A 175 -8.14 1.83 5.92
CA LEU A 175 -7.60 1.10 7.06
C LEU A 175 -6.52 0.13 6.58
N ARG A 176 -5.27 0.60 6.53
CA ARG A 176 -4.13 -0.25 6.11
C ARG A 176 -4.00 -1.48 7.00
N THR A 177 -3.75 -2.63 6.39
CA THR A 177 -3.88 -3.97 7.00
C THR A 177 -3.00 -4.16 8.23
N ASP A 178 -1.77 -3.64 8.20
CA ASP A 178 -0.76 -3.83 9.25
C ASP A 178 -1.12 -3.17 10.59
N HIS A 179 -1.94 -2.11 10.57
CA HIS A 179 -2.26 -1.33 11.77
C HIS A 179 -3.73 -1.42 12.18
N SER A 180 -4.60 -1.94 11.33
CA SER A 180 -6.05 -1.93 11.56
C SER A 180 -6.59 -3.23 12.13
N LYS A 181 -5.90 -4.36 11.97
CA LYS A 181 -6.42 -5.69 12.35
C LYS A 181 -6.89 -5.74 13.80
N ALA A 182 -6.07 -5.25 14.74
CA ALA A 182 -6.40 -5.28 16.18
C ALA A 182 -7.69 -4.52 16.49
N LEU A 183 -7.85 -3.30 15.95
CA LEU A 183 -9.08 -2.51 16.16
C LEU A 183 -10.30 -3.18 15.52
N ILE A 184 -10.16 -3.73 14.31
CA ILE A 184 -11.25 -4.41 13.63
C ILE A 184 -11.71 -5.66 14.41
N ASP A 185 -10.76 -6.46 14.90
CA ASP A 185 -11.04 -7.65 15.69
C ASP A 185 -11.70 -7.28 17.03
N GLU A 186 -11.23 -6.22 17.69
CA GLU A 186 -11.84 -5.69 18.92
C GLU A 186 -13.28 -5.23 18.68
N LEU A 187 -13.52 -4.41 17.67
CA LEU A 187 -14.86 -3.91 17.33
C LEU A 187 -15.80 -5.06 16.93
N ARG A 188 -15.29 -6.04 16.17
CA ARG A 188 -16.05 -7.24 15.83
C ARG A 188 -16.42 -8.03 17.08
N SER A 189 -15.44 -8.29 17.96
CA SER A 189 -15.67 -9.00 19.23
C SER A 189 -16.72 -8.29 20.09
N MET A 190 -16.65 -6.96 20.19
CA MET A 190 -17.62 -6.14 20.91
C MET A 190 -19.04 -6.28 20.33
N VAL A 191 -19.19 -6.15 19.01
CA VAL A 191 -20.49 -6.30 18.32
C VAL A 191 -21.06 -7.70 18.52
N HIS A 192 -20.26 -8.75 18.31
CA HIS A 192 -20.69 -10.13 18.47
C HIS A 192 -21.05 -10.46 19.93
N GLY A 193 -20.27 -10.00 20.89
CA GLY A 193 -20.56 -10.21 22.31
C GLY A 193 -21.84 -9.52 22.79
N LEU A 194 -22.15 -8.33 22.25
CA LEU A 194 -23.42 -7.65 22.54
C LEU A 194 -24.61 -8.37 21.90
N ALA A 195 -24.47 -8.84 20.66
CA ALA A 195 -25.49 -9.63 19.99
C ALA A 195 -25.79 -10.94 20.73
N GLU A 196 -24.74 -11.63 21.19
CA GLU A 196 -24.85 -12.86 21.99
C GLU A 196 -25.59 -12.60 23.32
N LYS A 197 -25.26 -11.52 24.03
CA LYS A 197 -25.96 -11.12 25.26
C LYS A 197 -27.44 -10.79 25.02
N ALA A 198 -27.77 -10.25 23.85
CA ALA A 198 -29.14 -10.00 23.43
C ALA A 198 -29.86 -11.26 22.90
N GLY A 199 -29.18 -12.40 22.79
CA GLY A 199 -29.74 -13.67 22.31
C GLY A 199 -30.06 -13.66 20.81
N VAL A 200 -29.40 -12.83 20.01
CA VAL A 200 -29.64 -12.67 18.57
C VAL A 200 -28.35 -12.83 17.76
N SER A 201 -28.47 -13.04 16.45
CA SER A 201 -27.30 -13.00 15.56
C SER A 201 -26.78 -11.56 15.41
N ALA A 202 -25.49 -11.41 15.05
CA ALA A 202 -24.93 -10.08 14.75
C ALA A 202 -25.73 -9.35 13.65
N GLU A 203 -26.24 -10.07 12.66
CA GLU A 203 -27.07 -9.50 11.59
C GLU A 203 -28.40 -8.96 12.11
N ALA A 204 -29.07 -9.69 13.02
CA ALA A 204 -30.28 -9.23 13.68
C ALA A 204 -30.01 -8.08 14.67
N PHE A 205 -28.80 -7.98 15.21
CA PHE A 205 -28.35 -6.91 16.10
C PHE A 205 -27.98 -5.60 15.39
N ARG A 206 -27.95 -5.57 14.04
CA ARG A 206 -27.47 -4.43 13.23
C ARG A 206 -28.05 -3.06 13.63
N GLY A 207 -29.31 -3.01 14.07
CA GLY A 207 -29.94 -1.76 14.53
C GLY A 207 -29.21 -1.14 15.72
N GLU A 208 -28.87 -1.96 16.72
CA GLU A 208 -28.19 -1.55 17.96
C GLU A 208 -26.70 -1.25 17.75
N VAL A 209 -26.06 -1.90 16.73
CA VAL A 209 -24.66 -1.64 16.36
C VAL A 209 -24.43 -0.16 16.01
N THR A 210 -25.46 0.53 15.50
CA THR A 210 -25.39 1.96 15.17
C THR A 210 -24.90 2.80 16.35
N ASN A 211 -25.38 2.54 17.56
CA ASN A 211 -24.98 3.31 18.76
C ASN A 211 -23.53 3.01 19.15
N VAL A 212 -23.16 1.72 19.17
CA VAL A 212 -21.78 1.28 19.43
C VAL A 212 -20.80 1.93 18.46
N MET A 213 -21.15 1.97 17.18
CA MET A 213 -20.27 2.51 16.16
C MET A 213 -20.22 4.04 16.12
N ARG A 214 -21.24 4.74 16.63
CA ARG A 214 -21.16 6.18 16.87
C ARG A 214 -20.12 6.49 17.93
N GLU A 215 -20.11 5.75 19.03
CA GLU A 215 -19.11 5.90 20.10
C GLU A 215 -17.70 5.52 19.61
N ALA A 216 -17.59 4.55 18.70
CA ALA A 216 -16.32 4.16 18.10
C ALA A 216 -15.81 5.11 16.99
N ALA A 217 -16.59 6.11 16.56
CA ALA A 217 -16.24 6.97 15.44
C ALA A 217 -14.90 7.72 15.63
N PRO A 218 -14.58 8.30 16.81
CA PRO A 218 -13.29 8.92 17.07
C PRO A 218 -12.11 7.95 16.96
N ARG A 219 -12.30 6.67 17.34
CA ARG A 219 -11.25 5.65 17.26
C ARG A 219 -10.92 5.29 15.81
N LEU A 220 -11.92 5.26 14.92
CA LEU A 220 -11.72 5.01 13.48
C LEU A 220 -11.03 6.20 12.79
N GLY A 221 -11.45 7.42 13.12
CA GLY A 221 -10.79 8.65 12.65
C GLY A 221 -9.34 8.72 13.14
N GLY A 222 -9.13 8.47 14.44
CA GLY A 222 -7.82 8.45 15.06
C GLY A 222 -6.88 7.39 14.49
N LEU A 223 -7.36 6.18 14.18
CA LEU A 223 -6.54 5.17 13.52
C LEU A 223 -6.02 5.64 12.15
N HIS A 224 -6.87 6.30 11.35
CA HIS A 224 -6.45 6.87 10.06
C HIS A 224 -5.37 7.96 10.24
N ILE A 225 -5.52 8.84 11.23
CA ILE A 225 -4.51 9.84 11.62
C ILE A 225 -3.19 9.14 11.99
N ALA A 226 -3.24 8.14 12.87
CA ALA A 226 -2.06 7.41 13.32
C ALA A 226 -1.32 6.76 12.15
N GLN A 227 -2.05 6.21 11.18
CA GLN A 227 -1.47 5.62 9.97
C GLN A 227 -0.76 6.66 9.09
N ILE A 228 -1.28 7.88 9.00
CA ILE A 228 -0.63 8.98 8.29
C ILE A 228 0.65 9.38 9.02
N LEU A 229 0.58 9.65 10.33
CA LEU A 229 1.73 10.04 11.14
C LEU A 229 2.83 8.98 11.06
N ALA A 230 2.50 7.70 11.24
CA ALA A 230 3.45 6.59 11.12
C ALA A 230 4.08 6.48 9.73
N SER A 231 3.32 6.78 8.66
CA SER A 231 3.85 6.71 7.29
C SER A 231 4.87 7.80 6.97
N ARG A 232 4.80 8.96 7.64
CA ARG A 232 5.75 10.07 7.46
C ARG A 232 7.06 9.86 8.21
N HIS A 233 7.02 9.07 9.29
CA HIS A 233 8.16 8.77 10.15
C HIS A 233 8.80 7.40 9.87
N ARG A 234 8.32 6.65 8.87
CA ARG A 234 8.89 5.34 8.56
C ARG A 234 10.29 5.54 7.98
N PRO A 235 11.37 5.09 8.66
CA PRO A 235 12.67 5.05 8.01
C PRO A 235 12.54 4.18 6.77
N LEU A 236 13.25 4.53 5.69
CA LEU A 236 13.34 3.66 4.54
C LEU A 236 13.79 2.27 5.02
N PRO A 237 13.15 1.18 4.55
CA PRO A 237 13.58 -0.16 4.94
C PRO A 237 15.05 -0.32 4.57
N LYS A 238 15.83 -0.96 5.44
CA LYS A 238 17.24 -1.22 5.14
C LYS A 238 17.30 -2.13 3.92
N LEU A 239 17.80 -1.61 2.81
CA LEU A 239 17.97 -2.41 1.61
C LEU A 239 19.23 -3.26 1.76
N VAL A 240 19.07 -4.57 1.57
CA VAL A 240 20.19 -5.52 1.57
C VAL A 240 20.22 -6.30 0.26
N ASN A 241 21.41 -6.75 -0.16
CA ASN A 241 21.57 -7.68 -1.27
C ASN A 241 21.21 -9.12 -0.84
N ARG A 242 21.33 -10.07 -1.77
CA ARG A 242 21.02 -11.50 -1.57
C ARG A 242 21.75 -12.10 -0.37
N GLU A 243 23.01 -11.71 -0.20
CA GLU A 243 23.88 -12.21 0.84
C GLU A 243 23.75 -11.46 2.19
N GLY A 244 22.87 -10.46 2.26
CA GLY A 244 22.61 -9.68 3.47
C GLY A 244 23.50 -8.45 3.67
N ASP A 245 24.36 -8.11 2.71
CA ASP A 245 25.14 -6.87 2.78
C ASP A 245 24.24 -5.65 2.47
N PRO A 246 24.52 -4.46 3.04
CA PRO A 246 23.84 -3.23 2.65
C PRO A 246 23.89 -3.00 1.14
N TYR A 247 22.73 -2.67 0.56
CA TYR A 247 22.63 -2.37 -0.85
C TYR A 247 23.16 -0.95 -1.12
N GLU A 248 24.27 -0.86 -1.85
CA GLU A 248 24.90 0.40 -2.25
C GLU A 248 25.22 0.34 -3.74
N PHE A 249 25.12 1.46 -4.46
CA PHE A 249 25.65 1.54 -5.82
C PHE A 249 27.16 1.74 -5.72
N VAL A 250 27.92 0.69 -5.99
CA VAL A 250 29.38 0.71 -5.90
C VAL A 250 29.97 0.51 -7.29
N GLU A 251 30.76 1.47 -7.72
CA GLU A 251 31.39 1.50 -9.05
C GLU A 251 32.90 1.63 -8.94
N ALA A 252 33.65 0.91 -9.77
CA ALA A 252 35.08 1.12 -9.96
C ALA A 252 35.38 1.40 -11.44
N ARG A 253 36.02 2.54 -11.71
CA ARG A 253 36.38 2.98 -13.06
C ARG A 253 37.88 2.87 -13.28
N TYR A 254 38.26 2.23 -14.36
CA TYR A 254 39.63 2.01 -14.75
C TYR A 254 39.91 2.69 -16.08
N ALA A 255 40.94 3.53 -16.10
CA ALA A 255 41.49 4.03 -17.35
C ALA A 255 42.20 2.89 -18.09
N LEU A 256 41.91 2.73 -19.38
CA LEU A 256 42.64 1.78 -20.21
C LEU A 256 44.03 2.31 -20.54
N VAL A 257 45.01 1.41 -20.58
CA VAL A 257 46.30 1.70 -21.22
C VAL A 257 46.06 1.98 -22.71
N SER A 258 46.71 3.03 -23.23
CA SER A 258 46.51 3.48 -24.61
C SER A 258 46.73 2.35 -25.62
N GLY A 259 45.80 2.19 -26.57
CA GLY A 259 45.84 1.15 -27.60
C GLY A 259 45.46 -0.26 -27.14
N LYS A 260 45.18 -0.49 -25.85
CA LYS A 260 44.90 -1.83 -25.28
C LYS A 260 43.43 -2.26 -25.29
N ARG A 261 42.53 -1.45 -25.85
CA ARG A 261 41.08 -1.75 -25.89
C ARG A 261 40.75 -3.13 -26.47
N ARG A 262 41.40 -3.53 -27.57
CA ARG A 262 41.16 -4.84 -28.20
C ARG A 262 41.62 -5.99 -27.32
N ASP A 263 42.78 -5.84 -26.68
CA ASP A 263 43.34 -6.84 -25.76
C ASP A 263 42.41 -7.05 -24.55
N VAL A 264 41.83 -5.97 -24.01
CA VAL A 264 40.85 -6.04 -22.91
C VAL A 264 39.60 -6.82 -23.33
N ILE A 265 39.00 -6.48 -24.47
CA ILE A 265 37.82 -7.18 -25.00
C ILE A 265 38.13 -8.67 -25.17
N ALA A 266 39.27 -9.00 -25.78
CA ALA A 266 39.66 -10.39 -26.03
C ALA A 266 39.84 -11.19 -24.73
N ARG A 267 40.40 -10.60 -23.67
CA ARG A 267 40.54 -11.28 -22.36
C ARG A 267 39.20 -11.47 -21.65
N LEU A 268 38.31 -10.48 -21.70
CA LEU A 268 36.97 -10.58 -21.10
C LEU A 268 36.10 -11.60 -21.84
N ASP A 269 36.17 -11.64 -23.18
CA ASP A 269 35.43 -12.62 -24.00
C ASP A 269 35.95 -14.06 -23.82
N ALA A 270 37.23 -14.23 -23.48
CA ALA A 270 37.83 -15.55 -23.27
C ALA A 270 37.54 -16.14 -21.88
N GLU A 271 37.08 -15.32 -20.93
CA GLU A 271 36.80 -15.76 -19.56
C GLU A 271 35.40 -16.36 -19.44
N SER A 272 35.35 -17.66 -19.16
CA SER A 272 34.12 -18.46 -19.06
C SER A 272 33.09 -17.96 -18.02
N ALA A 273 33.56 -17.31 -16.95
CA ALA A 273 32.68 -16.74 -15.92
C ALA A 273 32.04 -15.41 -16.33
N LEU A 274 32.53 -14.77 -17.40
CA LEU A 274 32.01 -13.53 -17.94
C LEU A 274 31.12 -13.80 -19.16
N GLN A 275 29.84 -13.45 -19.04
CA GLN A 275 28.90 -13.56 -20.15
C GLN A 275 28.80 -12.23 -20.87
N CYS A 276 29.12 -12.20 -22.17
CA CYS A 276 28.91 -11.02 -23.00
C CYS A 276 27.40 -10.74 -23.16
N THR A 277 26.94 -9.60 -22.64
CA THR A 277 25.53 -9.20 -22.62
C THR A 277 25.23 -7.97 -23.49
N GLY A 278 26.26 -7.35 -24.07
CA GLY A 278 26.08 -6.24 -25.00
C GLY A 278 27.35 -5.92 -25.78
N ALA A 279 27.21 -5.40 -27.00
CA ALA A 279 28.35 -5.08 -27.87
C ALA A 279 28.61 -3.57 -28.02
N ARG A 280 27.64 -2.70 -27.71
CA ARG A 280 27.74 -1.23 -27.84
C ARG A 280 26.92 -0.49 -26.76
N PRO A 281 27.53 -0.10 -25.63
CA PRO A 281 28.91 -0.41 -25.23
C PRO A 281 29.11 -1.91 -25.02
N ALA A 282 30.36 -2.36 -25.09
CA ALA A 282 30.67 -3.76 -24.81
C ALA A 282 30.42 -4.00 -23.31
N LYS A 283 29.63 -5.03 -22.99
CA LYS A 283 29.16 -5.30 -21.64
C LYS A 283 29.27 -6.79 -21.36
N TRP A 284 29.75 -7.12 -20.15
CA TRP A 284 29.79 -8.47 -19.62
C TRP A 284 29.13 -8.50 -18.24
N ASP A 285 28.49 -9.60 -17.90
CA ASP A 285 28.01 -9.86 -16.56
C ASP A 285 28.78 -11.05 -15.99
N TRP A 286 29.40 -10.86 -14.83
CA TRP A 286 30.04 -11.92 -14.05
C TRP A 286 28.96 -12.68 -13.31
N VAL A 287 28.81 -13.96 -13.62
CA VAL A 287 27.72 -14.80 -13.10
C VAL A 287 28.25 -15.92 -12.21
N GLY A 288 27.58 -16.16 -11.09
CA GLY A 288 27.87 -17.24 -10.14
C GLY A 288 26.65 -18.14 -9.89
N ASN A 289 26.85 -19.29 -9.26
CA ASN A 289 25.74 -20.17 -8.88
C ASN A 289 25.02 -19.63 -7.64
N ALA A 290 23.69 -19.61 -7.66
CA ALA A 290 22.89 -19.16 -6.52
C ALA A 290 23.07 -20.01 -5.24
N SER A 291 23.52 -21.26 -5.37
CA SER A 291 23.83 -22.14 -4.23
C SER A 291 25.08 -21.72 -3.45
N GLU A 292 26.02 -21.06 -4.11
CA GLU A 292 27.26 -20.52 -3.51
C GLU A 292 27.03 -19.13 -2.88
N HIS A 293 25.89 -18.51 -3.22
CA HIS A 293 25.44 -17.22 -2.73
C HIS A 293 24.06 -17.36 -2.07
N PRO A 294 23.97 -18.07 -0.92
CA PRO A 294 22.70 -18.36 -0.29
C PRO A 294 21.99 -17.08 0.13
N ARG A 295 20.66 -17.09 0.01
CA ARG A 295 19.82 -15.99 0.45
C ARG A 295 19.91 -15.90 1.98
N ALA A 296 20.36 -14.76 2.48
CA ALA A 296 20.30 -14.50 3.92
C ALA A 296 18.83 -14.49 4.38
N SER A 297 18.57 -15.01 5.58
CA SER A 297 17.26 -14.83 6.21
C SER A 297 16.95 -13.33 6.29
N PRO A 298 15.78 -12.85 5.85
CA PRO A 298 15.42 -11.46 6.00
C PRO A 298 15.55 -11.07 7.48
N ALA A 299 16.33 -10.04 7.79
CA ALA A 299 16.19 -9.36 9.08
C ALA A 299 14.76 -8.79 9.16
N GLU A 300 14.17 -8.72 10.37
CA GLU A 300 12.79 -8.28 10.57
C GLU A 300 12.45 -6.93 9.88
N ASP A 301 13.45 -6.06 9.67
CA ASP A 301 13.32 -4.73 9.04
C ASP A 301 14.04 -4.55 7.68
N GLY A 302 14.62 -5.62 7.12
CA GLY A 302 15.42 -5.55 5.89
C GLY A 302 14.64 -5.95 4.63
N LEU A 303 14.59 -5.09 3.62
CA LEU A 303 14.02 -5.45 2.31
C LEU A 303 15.13 -5.89 1.37
N THR A 304 15.12 -7.16 0.93
CA THR A 304 16.09 -7.64 -0.05
C THR A 304 15.78 -7.04 -1.43
N PHE A 305 16.72 -6.29 -2.00
CA PHE A 305 16.60 -5.74 -3.35
C PHE A 305 17.45 -6.57 -4.32
N GLU A 306 16.80 -7.31 -5.22
CA GLU A 306 17.46 -8.29 -6.09
C GLU A 306 17.05 -8.18 -7.56
N SER A 307 18.01 -8.47 -8.45
CA SER A 307 17.73 -9.18 -9.69
C SER A 307 17.68 -10.66 -9.33
N HIS A 308 16.50 -11.28 -9.38
CA HIS A 308 16.35 -12.69 -9.03
C HIS A 308 17.29 -13.57 -9.86
N PRO A 309 17.77 -14.71 -9.32
CA PRO A 309 18.52 -15.68 -10.11
C PRO A 309 17.75 -16.01 -11.39
N ASP A 310 18.45 -16.18 -12.50
CA ASP A 310 17.84 -16.66 -13.73
C ASP A 310 17.17 -18.01 -13.44
N GLY A 311 15.84 -18.04 -13.52
CA GLY A 311 15.01 -19.17 -13.12
C GLY A 311 15.23 -20.43 -13.95
N ASP A 312 15.91 -20.33 -15.10
CA ASP A 312 16.30 -21.48 -15.93
C ASP A 312 17.69 -22.01 -15.57
N THR A 313 18.62 -21.16 -15.11
CA THR A 313 20.03 -21.53 -14.91
C THR A 313 20.50 -21.52 -13.44
N GLY A 314 19.70 -20.95 -12.53
CA GLY A 314 20.08 -20.77 -11.13
C GLY A 314 21.26 -19.81 -10.94
N ARG A 315 21.58 -18.98 -11.94
CA ARG A 315 22.72 -18.07 -11.91
C ARG A 315 22.34 -16.69 -11.38
N VAL A 316 23.26 -16.08 -10.64
CA VAL A 316 23.15 -14.71 -10.11
C VAL A 316 24.21 -13.83 -10.74
N VAL A 317 23.85 -12.59 -11.07
CA VAL A 317 24.83 -11.58 -11.49
C VAL A 317 25.55 -11.05 -10.26
N LEU A 318 26.87 -11.22 -10.23
CA LEU A 318 27.75 -10.77 -9.16
C LEU A 318 28.29 -9.38 -9.44
N ALA A 319 28.65 -9.09 -10.70
CA ALA A 319 29.09 -7.78 -11.16
C ALA A 319 28.74 -7.55 -12.63
N SER A 320 28.52 -6.29 -13.00
CA SER A 320 28.46 -5.87 -14.41
C SER A 320 29.74 -5.14 -14.79
N VAL A 321 30.31 -5.51 -15.94
CA VAL A 321 31.50 -4.90 -16.52
C VAL A 321 31.11 -4.19 -17.81
N THR A 322 31.36 -2.88 -17.91
CA THR A 322 31.03 -2.08 -19.10
C THR A 322 32.28 -1.39 -19.63
N LEU A 323 32.50 -1.48 -20.95
CA LEU A 323 33.63 -0.83 -21.61
C LEU A 323 33.19 0.26 -22.59
N SER A 324 33.33 1.51 -22.15
CA SER A 324 32.91 2.73 -22.86
C SER A 324 34.13 3.60 -23.21
N GLY A 325 34.44 3.75 -24.50
CA GLY A 325 35.58 4.55 -24.94
C GLY A 325 36.93 4.01 -24.44
N SER A 326 37.61 4.75 -23.57
CA SER A 326 38.88 4.36 -22.93
C SER A 326 38.72 4.02 -21.45
N GLN A 327 37.49 3.77 -20.99
CA GLN A 327 37.16 3.50 -19.60
C GLN A 327 36.47 2.13 -19.46
N LEU A 328 36.93 1.35 -18.48
CA LEU A 328 36.28 0.13 -18.03
C LEU A 328 35.61 0.41 -16.68
N GLU A 329 34.33 0.07 -16.57
CA GLU A 329 33.54 0.29 -15.35
C GLU A 329 33.07 -1.05 -14.80
N LEU A 330 33.34 -1.30 -13.53
CA LEU A 330 32.73 -2.36 -12.73
C LEU A 330 31.60 -1.76 -11.92
N SER A 331 30.42 -2.36 -11.95
CA SER A 331 29.25 -1.96 -11.16
C SER A 331 28.73 -3.14 -10.36
N VAL A 332 28.59 -2.94 -9.05
CA VAL A 332 28.11 -3.93 -8.08
C VAL A 332 27.18 -3.26 -7.06
N ASN A 333 26.47 -4.08 -6.28
CA ASN A 333 25.49 -3.62 -5.31
C ASN A 333 25.94 -3.69 -3.84
N SER A 334 27.24 -3.91 -3.58
CA SER A 334 27.83 -3.88 -2.23
C SER A 334 29.35 -3.76 -2.28
N ARG A 335 29.98 -3.25 -1.22
CA ARG A 335 31.45 -3.15 -1.09
C ARG A 335 32.13 -4.51 -1.13
N ARG A 336 31.54 -5.52 -0.47
CA ARG A 336 32.07 -6.89 -0.45
C ARG A 336 32.10 -7.52 -1.84
N ARG A 337 31.08 -7.25 -2.67
CA ARG A 337 31.09 -7.66 -4.08
C ARG A 337 32.10 -6.88 -4.91
N LEU A 338 32.40 -5.63 -4.57
CA LEU A 338 33.45 -4.87 -5.26
C LEU A 338 34.81 -5.52 -5.01
N GLU A 339 35.14 -5.82 -3.76
CA GLU A 339 36.40 -6.50 -3.41
C GLU A 339 36.56 -7.82 -4.19
N SER A 340 35.48 -8.60 -4.24
CA SER A 340 35.44 -9.86 -4.99
C SER A 340 35.62 -9.65 -6.49
N ALA A 341 34.93 -8.65 -7.06
CA ALA A 341 35.02 -8.34 -8.49
C ALA A 341 36.40 -7.79 -8.88
N ARG A 342 37.03 -6.98 -8.02
CA ARG A 342 38.39 -6.46 -8.24
C ARG A 342 39.42 -7.57 -8.20
N ALA A 343 39.35 -8.45 -7.20
CA ALA A 343 40.21 -9.62 -7.08
C ALA A 343 40.11 -10.57 -8.29
N PHE A 344 38.97 -10.57 -8.98
CA PHE A 344 38.75 -11.32 -10.21
C PHE A 344 39.24 -10.58 -11.47
N ILE A 345 38.86 -9.32 -11.65
CA ILE A 345 39.10 -8.56 -12.90
C ILE A 345 40.52 -8.00 -13.01
N GLU A 346 41.12 -7.54 -11.90
CA GLU A 346 42.43 -6.88 -11.95
C GLU A 346 43.55 -7.83 -12.39
N PRO A 347 43.65 -9.08 -11.90
CA PRO A 347 44.63 -10.04 -12.42
C PRO A 347 44.37 -10.41 -13.88
N LEU A 348 43.10 -10.57 -14.28
CA LEU A 348 42.70 -10.89 -15.65
C LEU A 348 43.17 -9.81 -16.63
N LEU A 349 43.11 -8.54 -16.23
CA LEU A 349 43.48 -7.39 -17.05
C LEU A 349 44.84 -6.77 -16.68
N ALA A 350 45.68 -7.51 -15.97
CA ALA A 350 47.00 -7.02 -15.55
C ALA A 350 47.79 -6.44 -16.74
N GLY A 351 48.27 -5.20 -16.57
CA GLY A 351 49.01 -4.44 -17.57
C GLY A 351 48.15 -3.77 -18.67
N LEU A 352 46.82 -3.89 -18.63
CA LEU A 352 45.89 -3.29 -19.61
C LEU A 352 45.03 -2.16 -19.04
N ILE A 353 44.91 -2.09 -17.71
CA ILE A 353 44.14 -1.10 -16.97
C ILE A 353 45.03 -0.38 -15.96
N GLY A 354 44.71 0.88 -15.65
CA GLY A 354 45.37 1.67 -14.61
C GLY A 354 44.76 1.47 -13.22
N GLU A 355 45.10 2.36 -12.29
CA GLU A 355 44.50 2.38 -10.95
C GLU A 355 42.99 2.68 -11.01
N PRO A 356 42.16 2.01 -10.19
CA PRO A 356 40.73 2.29 -10.14
C PRO A 356 40.40 3.57 -9.38
N GLU A 357 39.43 4.31 -9.90
CA GLU A 357 38.65 5.28 -9.15
C GLU A 357 37.37 4.61 -8.63
N VAL A 358 37.18 4.57 -7.31
CA VAL A 358 36.02 3.93 -6.68
C VAL A 358 35.01 4.98 -6.23
N ALA A 359 33.76 4.82 -6.66
CA ALA A 359 32.63 5.61 -6.21
C ALA A 359 31.64 4.71 -5.47
N ILE A 360 31.19 5.14 -4.29
CA ILE A 360 30.18 4.46 -3.49
C ILE A 360 29.04 5.45 -3.27
N LYS A 361 27.82 5.00 -3.54
CA LYS A 361 26.62 5.82 -3.38
C LYS A 361 25.54 5.03 -2.65
N SER A 362 25.00 5.63 -1.59
CA SER A 362 23.87 5.06 -0.86
C SER A 362 22.59 5.12 -1.70
N VAL A 363 21.58 4.36 -1.31
CA VAL A 363 20.27 4.40 -1.97
C VAL A 363 19.58 5.74 -1.68
N GLU A 364 19.74 6.25 -0.47
CA GLU A 364 19.21 7.52 -0.01
C GLU A 364 19.73 8.69 -0.86
N ASP A 365 21.05 8.76 -1.09
CA ASP A 365 21.67 9.80 -1.91
C ASP A 365 21.21 9.70 -3.38
N ALA A 366 21.08 8.48 -3.90
CA ALA A 366 20.57 8.25 -5.25
C ALA A 366 19.09 8.62 -5.42
N MET A 367 18.28 8.45 -4.37
CA MET A 367 16.88 8.89 -4.35
C MET A 367 16.76 10.42 -4.20
N ALA A 368 17.63 11.05 -3.40
CA ALA A 368 17.68 12.50 -3.22
C ALA A 368 18.03 13.23 -4.53
N GLU A 369 19.06 12.77 -5.25
CA GLU A 369 19.46 13.40 -6.52
C GLU A 369 18.43 13.20 -7.66
N ASN A 370 17.68 12.08 -7.66
CA ASN A 370 16.63 11.85 -8.65
C ASN A 370 15.38 12.71 -8.43
N ARG A 371 15.24 13.40 -7.29
CA ARG A 371 14.16 14.39 -7.10
C ARG A 371 14.34 15.64 -7.96
N ASP A 372 15.60 15.98 -8.31
CA ASP A 372 15.95 17.23 -9.02
C ASP A 372 16.50 17.01 -10.45
N GLY A 373 16.63 15.77 -10.92
CA GLY A 373 17.24 15.42 -12.21
C GLY A 373 16.27 14.85 -13.27
N PRO A 374 16.48 15.09 -14.58
CA PRO A 374 15.74 14.39 -15.63
C PRO A 374 16.10 12.89 -15.66
N ALA A 375 15.09 12.03 -15.67
CA ALA A 375 15.27 10.58 -15.68
C ALA A 375 16.18 10.10 -16.84
N PRO A 376 17.14 9.20 -16.59
CA PRO A 376 18.03 8.71 -17.63
C PRO A 376 17.25 7.93 -18.70
N ARG A 377 17.45 8.29 -19.97
CA ARG A 377 16.87 7.59 -21.13
C ARG A 377 17.54 6.23 -21.32
N ARG A 378 17.08 5.20 -20.61
CA ARG A 378 17.34 3.81 -20.97
C ARG A 378 16.51 3.45 -22.21
N ARG A 379 17.07 2.68 -23.15
CA ARG A 379 16.29 2.08 -24.24
C ARG A 379 15.20 1.22 -23.61
N SER A 380 13.95 1.63 -23.78
CA SER A 380 12.80 0.93 -23.21
C SER A 380 12.62 -0.40 -23.94
N VAL A 381 12.73 -1.49 -23.20
CA VAL A 381 12.07 -2.73 -23.61
C VAL A 381 10.58 -2.39 -23.78
N PRO A 382 9.90 -2.81 -24.86
CA PRO A 382 8.47 -2.57 -24.99
C PRO A 382 7.76 -3.12 -23.74
N LYS A 383 6.92 -2.31 -23.09
CA LYS A 383 6.23 -2.65 -21.83
C LYS A 383 5.57 -4.04 -21.83
N ARG A 384 5.09 -4.48 -23.00
CA ARG A 384 4.50 -5.81 -23.19
C ARG A 384 5.49 -6.97 -22.98
N VAL A 385 6.72 -6.83 -23.48
CA VAL A 385 7.77 -7.84 -23.30
C VAL A 385 8.23 -7.88 -21.84
N GLU A 386 8.35 -6.72 -21.20
CA GLU A 386 8.64 -6.63 -19.77
C GLU A 386 7.55 -7.29 -18.91
N GLN A 387 6.27 -7.08 -19.26
CA GLN A 387 5.13 -7.75 -18.61
C GLN A 387 5.15 -9.26 -18.81
N GLU A 388 5.35 -9.76 -20.04
CA GLU A 388 5.35 -11.21 -20.32
C GLU A 388 6.50 -11.94 -19.61
N VAL A 389 7.70 -11.33 -19.55
CA VAL A 389 8.85 -11.88 -18.82
C VAL A 389 8.58 -11.88 -17.32
N THR A 390 8.09 -10.76 -16.77
CA THR A 390 7.74 -10.63 -15.34
C THR A 390 6.66 -11.64 -14.94
N GLN A 391 5.64 -11.82 -15.80
CA GLN A 391 4.55 -12.75 -15.53
C GLN A 391 5.04 -14.20 -15.49
N ARG A 392 5.83 -14.65 -16.47
CA ARG A 392 6.40 -16.01 -16.48
C ARG A 392 7.32 -16.26 -15.29
N PHE A 393 8.09 -15.25 -14.92
CA PHE A 393 8.96 -15.31 -13.75
C PHE A 393 8.14 -15.47 -12.45
N LEU A 394 7.14 -14.61 -12.22
CA LEU A 394 6.29 -14.68 -11.03
C LEU A 394 5.47 -15.97 -10.98
N ASP A 395 4.97 -16.45 -12.12
CA ASP A 395 4.30 -17.74 -12.25
C ASP A 395 5.19 -18.90 -11.77
N ARG A 396 6.48 -18.88 -12.09
CA ARG A 396 7.43 -19.91 -11.63
C ARG A 396 7.71 -19.76 -10.15
N HIS A 397 7.98 -18.53 -9.71
CA HIS A 397 8.23 -18.21 -8.31
C HIS A 397 7.09 -18.68 -7.40
N TYR A 398 5.85 -18.32 -7.72
CA TYR A 398 4.69 -18.70 -6.92
C TYR A 398 4.35 -20.19 -7.00
N ARG A 399 4.75 -20.91 -8.05
CA ARG A 399 4.64 -22.38 -8.07
C ARG A 399 5.56 -23.04 -7.05
N THR A 400 6.79 -22.57 -6.92
CA THR A 400 7.71 -23.07 -5.87
C THR A 400 7.20 -22.69 -4.48
N TRP A 401 6.72 -21.46 -4.32
CA TRP A 401 6.17 -20.93 -3.07
C TRP A 401 5.03 -21.80 -2.48
N LEU A 402 4.26 -22.51 -3.31
CA LEU A 402 3.19 -23.42 -2.85
C LEU A 402 3.67 -24.55 -1.93
N ASP A 403 4.96 -24.90 -2.01
CA ASP A 403 5.59 -25.96 -1.23
C ASP A 403 6.58 -25.43 -0.17
N GLU A 404 6.86 -24.11 -0.16
CA GLU A 404 7.76 -23.48 0.81
C GLU A 404 7.09 -23.26 2.17
N LYS A 405 7.88 -23.32 3.25
CA LYS A 405 7.42 -23.09 4.63
C LYS A 405 7.33 -21.59 4.90
N ILE A 406 6.15 -21.08 5.23
CA ILE A 406 5.88 -19.65 5.33
C ILE A 406 5.67 -19.27 6.80
N PRO A 407 6.45 -18.34 7.37
CA PRO A 407 6.26 -17.89 8.76
C PRO A 407 4.85 -17.36 9.05
N ALA A 408 4.25 -16.63 8.11
CA ALA A 408 2.87 -16.12 8.22
C ALA A 408 1.78 -17.22 8.22
N LEU A 409 2.14 -18.47 7.93
CA LEU A 409 1.28 -19.65 8.00
C LEU A 409 1.75 -20.62 9.11
N ASP A 410 2.36 -20.08 10.18
CA ASP A 410 2.96 -20.85 11.29
C ASP A 410 3.97 -21.91 10.82
N GLY A 411 4.74 -21.55 9.80
CA GLY A 411 5.74 -22.43 9.21
C GLY A 411 5.14 -23.55 8.35
N LYS A 412 3.86 -23.52 7.99
CA LYS A 412 3.26 -24.43 6.99
C LYS A 412 3.48 -23.91 5.58
N SER A 413 3.40 -24.81 4.59
CA SER A 413 3.27 -24.39 3.19
C SER A 413 1.83 -24.07 2.82
N PRO A 414 1.57 -23.29 1.76
CA PRO A 414 0.20 -23.04 1.28
C PRO A 414 -0.63 -24.31 1.08
N ARG A 415 -0.02 -25.38 0.54
CA ARG A 415 -0.68 -26.69 0.33
C ARG A 415 -0.95 -27.46 1.63
N GLU A 416 -0.20 -27.19 2.69
CA GLU A 416 -0.45 -27.75 4.01
C GLU A 416 -1.51 -26.93 4.76
N ALA A 417 -1.36 -25.61 4.77
CA ALA A 417 -2.22 -24.67 5.49
C ALA A 417 -3.68 -24.78 5.05
N VAL A 418 -3.94 -25.04 3.77
CA VAL A 418 -5.31 -25.20 3.26
C VAL A 418 -6.09 -26.36 3.89
N ARG A 419 -5.40 -27.35 4.48
CA ARG A 419 -5.99 -28.60 4.98
C ARG A 419 -6.72 -28.42 6.32
N ASP A 420 -6.33 -27.45 7.13
CA ASP A 420 -6.99 -27.14 8.39
C ASP A 420 -7.65 -25.75 8.39
N PHE A 421 -8.53 -25.50 9.36
CA PHE A 421 -9.37 -24.31 9.38
C PHE A 421 -8.55 -23.02 9.58
N GLU A 422 -7.65 -23.02 10.56
CA GLU A 422 -6.85 -21.85 10.92
C GLU A 422 -5.84 -21.50 9.82
N GLY A 423 -5.11 -22.50 9.31
CA GLY A 423 -4.18 -22.32 8.20
C GLY A 423 -4.88 -21.82 6.93
N ARG A 424 -6.13 -22.25 6.68
CA ARG A 424 -6.91 -21.78 5.54
C ARG A 424 -7.30 -20.31 5.68
N GLU A 425 -7.71 -19.85 6.86
CA GLU A 425 -8.00 -18.44 7.11
C GLU A 425 -6.74 -17.56 6.95
N GLN A 426 -5.60 -18.00 7.48
CA GLN A 426 -4.31 -17.33 7.30
C GLN A 426 -3.91 -17.25 5.81
N LEU A 427 -4.07 -18.35 5.07
CA LEU A 427 -3.78 -18.42 3.64
C LEU A 427 -4.69 -17.51 2.81
N VAL A 428 -5.99 -17.44 3.13
CA VAL A 428 -6.94 -16.52 2.49
C VAL A 428 -6.51 -15.07 2.73
N ALA A 429 -6.13 -14.70 3.95
CA ALA A 429 -5.64 -13.36 4.27
C ALA A 429 -4.37 -13.02 3.48
N LEU A 430 -3.42 -13.96 3.40
CA LEU A 430 -2.16 -13.80 2.66
C LEU A 430 -2.37 -13.61 1.15
N LEU A 431 -3.27 -14.40 0.55
CA LEU A 431 -3.59 -14.25 -0.87
C LEU A 431 -4.33 -12.94 -1.17
N LYS A 432 -5.21 -12.47 -0.28
CA LYS A 432 -5.84 -11.14 -0.39
C LYS A 432 -4.81 -10.03 -0.31
N GLN A 433 -3.84 -10.14 0.60
CA GLN A 433 -2.73 -9.17 0.71
C GLN A 433 -1.89 -9.13 -0.58
N LEU A 434 -1.58 -10.28 -1.15
CA LEU A 434 -0.87 -10.37 -2.43
C LEU A 434 -1.65 -9.67 -3.56
N GLU A 435 -2.93 -10.00 -3.73
CA GLU A 435 -3.77 -9.37 -4.76
C GLU A 435 -3.93 -7.86 -4.53
N ASN A 436 -4.02 -7.40 -3.27
CA ASN A 436 -4.07 -5.98 -2.93
C ASN A 436 -2.78 -5.26 -3.36
N LEU A 437 -1.62 -5.83 -3.02
CA LEU A 437 -0.31 -5.27 -3.36
C LEU A 437 -0.16 -5.15 -4.88
N GLU A 438 -0.51 -6.20 -5.62
CA GLU A 438 -0.44 -6.20 -7.08
C GLU A 438 -1.46 -5.25 -7.72
N ALA A 439 -2.66 -5.09 -7.13
CA ALA A 439 -3.63 -4.11 -7.59
C ALA A 439 -3.16 -2.67 -7.39
N ARG A 440 -2.47 -2.38 -6.26
CA ARG A 440 -1.82 -1.07 -6.04
C ARG A 440 -0.69 -0.85 -7.04
N ARG A 441 0.18 -1.84 -7.23
CA ARG A 441 1.28 -1.78 -8.21
C ARG A 441 0.77 -1.54 -9.63
N ALA A 442 -0.30 -2.24 -10.03
CA ALA A 442 -0.95 -2.07 -11.32
C ALA A 442 -1.45 -0.64 -11.51
N LYS A 443 -2.00 -0.04 -10.46
CA LYS A 443 -2.50 1.32 -10.50
C LYS A 443 -1.38 2.37 -10.60
N ASP A 444 -0.27 2.16 -9.89
CA ASP A 444 0.86 3.11 -9.86
C ASP A 444 1.74 3.02 -11.11
N THR A 445 1.94 1.80 -11.65
CA THR A 445 2.91 1.54 -12.73
C THR A 445 2.27 1.12 -14.06
N GLY A 446 0.98 0.76 -14.05
CA GLY A 446 0.30 0.11 -15.17
C GLY A 446 0.66 -1.38 -15.33
N MET A 447 1.40 -1.97 -14.39
CA MET A 447 1.82 -3.37 -14.41
C MET A 447 1.45 -4.05 -13.09
N GLY A 448 0.72 -5.16 -13.16
CA GLY A 448 0.43 -5.99 -12.01
C GLY A 448 0.32 -7.45 -12.40
N TYR A 449 0.47 -8.32 -11.41
CA TYR A 449 0.41 -9.76 -11.57
C TYR A 449 -0.97 -10.32 -11.19
N ASP A 450 -1.48 -11.25 -12.01
CA ASP A 450 -2.76 -11.92 -11.77
C ASP A 450 -2.56 -13.20 -10.95
N ALA A 451 -2.68 -13.07 -9.63
CA ALA A 451 -2.53 -14.17 -8.68
C ALA A 451 -3.77 -15.09 -8.56
N ARG A 452 -4.84 -14.87 -9.35
CA ARG A 452 -6.10 -15.64 -9.22
C ARG A 452 -5.93 -17.15 -9.41
N TRP A 453 -4.92 -17.59 -10.16
CA TRP A 453 -4.66 -19.01 -10.36
C TRP A 453 -4.22 -19.73 -9.07
N LEU A 454 -3.62 -19.03 -8.10
CA LEU A 454 -3.24 -19.61 -6.82
C LEU A 454 -4.45 -20.11 -6.05
N TRP A 455 -5.54 -19.34 -6.05
CA TRP A 455 -6.80 -19.74 -5.42
C TRP A 455 -7.40 -21.01 -6.03
N ARG A 456 -7.30 -21.15 -7.36
CA ARG A 456 -7.77 -22.32 -8.11
C ARG A 456 -6.91 -23.55 -7.83
N GLU A 457 -5.59 -23.39 -7.89
CA GLU A 457 -4.61 -24.44 -7.61
C GLU A 457 -4.76 -24.98 -6.17
N LEU A 458 -5.05 -24.10 -5.21
CA LEU A 458 -5.28 -24.45 -3.82
C LEU A 458 -6.72 -24.93 -3.52
N GLY A 459 -7.63 -24.92 -4.50
CA GLY A 459 -9.02 -25.38 -4.33
C GLY A 459 -9.90 -24.48 -3.45
N ILE A 460 -9.48 -23.22 -3.22
CA ILE A 460 -10.16 -22.27 -2.32
C ILE A 460 -10.72 -21.03 -3.04
N GLU A 461 -10.91 -21.10 -4.36
CA GLU A 461 -11.49 -20.00 -5.14
C GLU A 461 -12.86 -19.53 -4.63
N HIS A 462 -13.67 -20.42 -4.05
CA HIS A 462 -14.95 -20.08 -3.42
C HIS A 462 -14.82 -19.18 -2.18
N LEU A 463 -13.62 -19.10 -1.58
CA LEU A 463 -13.28 -18.21 -0.47
C LEU A 463 -12.71 -16.87 -0.93
N ARG A 464 -12.49 -16.67 -2.24
CA ARG A 464 -12.08 -15.40 -2.84
C ARG A 464 -13.25 -14.43 -2.90
N ARG A 465 -13.76 -14.10 -1.71
CA ARG A 465 -14.91 -13.23 -1.50
C ARG A 465 -14.67 -12.39 -0.27
#